data_AF-A0AAD7ZEU8-F1
#
_entry.id   AF-A0AAD7ZEU8-F1
#
_cell.length_a   1.000
_cell.length_b   1.000
_cell.length_c   1.000
_cell.angle_alpha   90.00
_cell.angle_beta   90.00
_cell.angle_gamma   90.00
#
_symmetry.space_group_name_H-M   'P 1'
#
loop_
_entity.id
_entity.type
_entity.pdbx_description
1 polymer ?
#
loop_
_entity_poly.entity_id
_entity_poly.type
_entity_poly.pdbx_seq_one_letter_code
_entity_poly.pdbx_strand_id
1 'polypeptide(L)'
;MPPLKWFNYDQPPVKMKITNSGHTVIISGKWGKERPYIGEGPLPENGYVFSQMHFHWGEYDNDGSEHTVDGKRYPMEMHVVHFKSSYKTQESALREKDGIITMVYFFQ
;
A
#
# COMPACT_ATOMS: atom_id res chain seq x y z
N MET A 1 -21.13 7.28 1.06
CA MET A 1 -19.75 7.82 1.25
C MET A 1 -19.24 8.28 -0.09
N PRO A 2 -18.47 9.39 -0.17
CA PRO A 2 -17.74 9.74 -1.39
C PRO A 2 -16.79 8.60 -1.82
N PRO A 3 -16.44 8.48 -3.10
CA PRO A 3 -15.50 7.46 -3.57
C PRO A 3 -14.08 7.75 -3.06
N LEU A 4 -13.30 6.69 -2.87
CA LEU A 4 -11.85 6.80 -2.69
C LEU A 4 -11.21 7.18 -4.03
N LYS A 5 -10.19 8.05 -4.01
CA LYS A 5 -9.45 8.43 -5.21
C LYS A 5 -7.95 8.20 -5.06
N TRP A 6 -7.33 7.87 -6.19
CA TRP A 6 -5.90 7.70 -6.37
C TRP A 6 -5.37 8.87 -7.16
N PHE A 7 -4.40 9.57 -6.60
CA PHE A 7 -3.80 10.74 -7.20
C PHE A 7 -2.37 10.41 -7.60
N ASN A 8 -1.98 10.81 -8.81
CA ASN A 8 -0.63 10.68 -9.37
C ASN A 8 -0.11 9.22 -9.52
N TYR A 9 -0.97 8.20 -9.48
CA TYR A 9 -0.56 6.79 -9.70
C TYR A 9 -0.23 6.46 -11.16
N ASP A 10 -0.69 7.30 -12.08
CA ASP A 10 -0.36 7.31 -13.51
C ASP A 10 1.02 7.92 -13.79
N GLN A 11 1.63 8.61 -12.82
CA GLN A 11 2.92 9.24 -12.96
C GLN A 11 4.04 8.27 -12.56
N PRO A 12 4.94 7.88 -13.49
CA PRO A 12 5.97 6.91 -13.18
C PRO A 12 7.01 7.48 -12.21
N PRO A 13 7.55 6.64 -11.30
CA PRO A 13 8.68 7.02 -10.46
C PRO A 13 9.93 7.28 -11.31
N VAL A 14 10.78 8.21 -10.86
CA VAL A 14 12.10 8.44 -11.48
C VAL A 14 13.10 7.34 -11.11
N LYS A 15 12.89 6.66 -9.98
CA LYS A 15 13.68 5.50 -9.54
C LYS A 15 12.78 4.55 -8.78
N MET A 16 12.96 3.25 -9.02
CA MET A 16 12.35 2.18 -8.24
C MET A 16 13.42 1.37 -7.54
N LYS A 17 13.08 0.86 -6.35
CA LYS A 17 13.88 -0.10 -5.61
C LYS A 17 13.02 -1.32 -5.33
N ILE A 18 13.51 -2.47 -5.76
CA ILE A 18 12.96 -3.78 -5.43
C ILE A 18 13.92 -4.43 -4.45
N THR A 19 13.41 -5.00 -3.37
CA THR A 19 14.25 -5.61 -2.32
C THR A 19 13.60 -6.90 -1.85
N ASN A 20 14.32 -8.00 -1.95
CA ASN A 20 13.97 -9.22 -1.24
C ASN A 20 14.42 -9.04 0.22
N SER A 21 13.48 -9.06 1.17
CA SER A 21 13.75 -8.88 2.59
C SER A 21 14.10 -10.18 3.33
N GLY A 22 14.07 -11.32 2.64
CA GLY A 22 14.07 -12.66 3.23
C GLY A 22 12.68 -13.15 3.64
N HIS A 23 11.67 -12.27 3.65
CA HIS A 23 10.28 -12.60 3.99
C HIS A 23 9.29 -12.27 2.87
N THR A 24 9.55 -11.20 2.12
CA THR A 24 8.70 -10.74 1.02
C THR A 24 9.54 -9.96 0.00
N VAL A 25 8.93 -9.59 -1.11
CA VAL A 25 9.46 -8.60 -2.05
C VAL A 25 8.86 -7.24 -1.71
N ILE A 26 9.71 -6.28 -1.36
CA ILE A 26 9.32 -4.89 -1.09
C ILE A 26 9.66 -4.04 -2.31
N ILE A 27 8.67 -3.28 -2.79
CA ILE A 27 8.82 -2.33 -3.89
C ILE A 27 8.58 -0.92 -3.34
N SER A 28 9.54 -0.02 -3.56
CA SER A 28 9.40 1.40 -3.25
C SER A 28 9.89 2.26 -4.41
N GLY A 29 9.48 3.52 -4.44
CA GLY A 29 9.81 4.44 -5.52
C GLY A 29 10.24 5.81 -5.02
N LYS A 30 10.93 6.54 -5.87
CA LYS A 30 11.16 7.98 -5.74
C LYS A 30 10.52 8.67 -6.93
N TRP A 31 9.81 9.76 -6.67
CA TRP A 31 9.20 10.61 -7.68
C TRP A 31 9.98 11.92 -7.75
N GLY A 32 10.15 12.46 -8.96
CA GLY A 32 10.75 13.78 -9.17
C GLY A 32 9.78 14.92 -8.88
N LYS A 33 8.48 14.61 -8.83
CA LYS A 33 7.38 15.49 -8.46
C LYS A 33 6.71 14.96 -7.18
N GLU A 34 5.45 15.31 -6.96
CA GLU A 34 4.62 14.77 -5.90
C GLU A 34 4.54 13.23 -5.95
N ARG A 35 4.55 12.59 -4.77
CA ARG A 35 4.38 11.14 -4.67
C ARG A 35 2.92 10.76 -4.90
N PRO A 36 2.62 9.53 -5.37
CA PRO A 36 1.27 9.03 -5.41
C PRO A 36 0.64 9.03 -4.02
N TYR A 37 -0.65 9.33 -3.92
CA TYR A 37 -1.37 9.31 -2.66
C TYR A 37 -2.83 8.92 -2.87
N ILE A 38 -3.47 8.47 -1.79
CA ILE A 38 -4.91 8.17 -1.76
C ILE A 38 -5.63 9.14 -0.84
N GLY A 39 -6.83 9.53 -1.22
CA GLY A 39 -7.63 10.52 -0.50
C GLY A 39 -9.11 10.45 -0.85
N GLU A 40 -9.87 11.39 -0.30
CA GLU A 40 -11.33 11.43 -0.38
C GLU A 40 -12.01 10.22 0.31
N GLY A 41 -13.32 10.06 0.12
CA GLY A 41 -14.12 9.01 0.77
C GLY A 41 -14.03 9.08 2.30
N PRO A 42 -13.62 7.99 2.99
CA PRO A 42 -13.48 7.98 4.45
C PRO A 42 -12.20 8.66 4.96
N LEU A 43 -11.31 9.14 4.07
CA LEU A 43 -10.00 9.64 4.46
C LEU A 43 -10.00 11.15 4.77
N PRO A 44 -9.13 11.62 5.68
CA PRO A 44 -8.98 13.03 6.02
C PRO A 44 -8.49 13.88 4.83
N GLU A 45 -8.75 15.18 4.94
CA GLU A 45 -8.21 16.21 4.04
C GLU A 45 -6.68 16.14 4.07
N ASN A 46 -6.03 16.03 2.90
CA ASN A 46 -4.60 15.74 2.63
C ASN A 46 -4.18 14.27 2.49
N GLY A 47 -5.06 13.30 2.71
CA GLY A 47 -4.85 11.89 2.33
C GLY A 47 -3.61 11.19 2.91
N TYR A 48 -3.27 10.04 2.31
CA TYR A 48 -2.14 9.21 2.69
C TYR A 48 -1.22 8.95 1.50
N VAL A 49 0.05 9.29 1.65
CA VAL A 49 1.06 9.20 0.60
C VAL A 49 1.65 7.81 0.52
N PHE A 50 1.90 7.33 -0.69
CA PHE A 50 2.50 6.03 -0.97
C PHE A 50 3.88 5.92 -0.30
N SER A 51 4.13 4.79 0.34
CA SER A 51 5.45 4.45 0.88
C SER A 51 6.08 3.28 0.13
N GLN A 52 5.41 2.14 0.16
CA GLN A 52 5.89 0.89 -0.40
C GLN A 52 4.70 -0.01 -0.75
N MET A 53 4.96 -1.03 -1.56
CA MET A 53 4.11 -2.21 -1.62
C MET A 53 4.92 -3.48 -1.40
N HIS A 54 4.26 -4.51 -0.88
CA HIS A 54 4.82 -5.84 -0.68
C HIS A 54 3.75 -6.90 -0.87
N PHE A 55 4.18 -8.15 -0.92
CA PHE A 55 3.32 -9.27 -1.30
C PHE A 55 3.36 -10.38 -0.25
N HIS A 56 2.24 -11.08 -0.12
CA HIS A 56 2.11 -12.33 0.61
C HIS A 56 1.62 -13.36 -0.39
N TRP A 57 2.26 -14.53 -0.44
CA TRP A 57 1.89 -15.58 -1.38
C TRP A 57 2.11 -16.96 -0.77
N GLY A 58 1.35 -17.91 -1.27
CA GLY A 58 1.35 -19.29 -0.82
C GLY A 58 2.17 -20.20 -1.71
N GLU A 59 2.35 -21.44 -1.25
CA GLU A 59 2.78 -22.53 -2.12
C GLU A 59 1.65 -22.98 -3.06
N TYR A 60 0.40 -22.84 -2.60
CA TYR A 60 -0.80 -23.30 -3.31
C TYR A 60 -1.80 -22.16 -3.52
N ASP A 61 -2.67 -22.33 -4.50
CA ASP A 61 -3.66 -21.33 -4.91
C ASP A 61 -4.69 -20.98 -3.83
N ASN A 62 -4.81 -21.80 -2.78
CA ASN A 62 -5.74 -21.61 -1.67
C ASN A 62 -5.05 -21.22 -0.36
N ASP A 63 -3.77 -20.82 -0.38
CA ASP A 63 -3.02 -20.57 0.85
C ASP A 63 -1.96 -19.46 0.73
N GLY A 64 -2.32 -18.31 0.15
CA GLY A 64 -1.38 -17.17 0.06
C GLY A 64 -1.84 -15.87 0.68
N SER A 65 -3.11 -15.51 0.54
CA SER A 65 -3.63 -14.28 1.11
C SER A 65 -3.75 -14.37 2.64
N GLU A 66 -3.39 -13.29 3.32
CA GLU A 66 -3.54 -13.17 4.77
C GLU A 66 -5.01 -12.99 5.13
N HIS A 67 -5.71 -12.14 4.38
CA HIS A 67 -7.14 -11.93 4.50
C HIS A 67 -7.92 -13.01 3.75
N THR A 68 -9.19 -13.19 4.14
CA THR A 68 -10.14 -14.07 3.47
C THR A 68 -11.37 -13.29 3.04
N VAL A 69 -12.01 -13.76 1.97
CA VAL A 69 -13.34 -13.28 1.54
C VAL A 69 -14.29 -14.46 1.64
N ASP A 70 -15.29 -14.37 2.51
CA ASP A 70 -16.24 -15.45 2.80
C ASP A 70 -15.54 -16.78 3.17
N GLY A 71 -14.42 -16.69 3.89
CA GLY A 71 -13.61 -17.85 4.31
C GLY A 71 -12.68 -18.40 3.23
N LYS A 72 -12.71 -17.87 2.00
CA LYS A 72 -11.79 -18.25 0.91
C LYS A 72 -10.49 -17.45 0.98
N ARG A 73 -9.36 -18.14 0.87
CA ARG A 73 -8.03 -17.56 0.60
C ARG A 73 -7.72 -17.51 -0.89
N TYR A 74 -6.87 -16.58 -1.27
CA TYR A 74 -6.37 -16.37 -2.62
C TYR A 74 -4.88 -16.76 -2.72
N PRO A 75 -4.35 -17.04 -3.92
CA PRO A 75 -2.94 -17.40 -4.11
C PRO A 75 -1.93 -16.33 -3.66
N MET A 76 -2.31 -15.05 -3.78
CA MET A 76 -1.44 -13.92 -3.43
C MET A 76 -2.26 -12.70 -3.00
N GLU A 77 -1.68 -11.92 -2.09
CA GLU A 77 -2.19 -10.66 -1.58
C GLU A 77 -1.11 -9.58 -1.66
N MET A 78 -1.40 -8.44 -2.27
CA MET A 78 -0.51 -7.28 -2.27
C MET A 78 -0.98 -6.25 -1.26
N HIS A 79 -0.09 -5.84 -0.39
CA HIS A 79 -0.25 -4.72 0.52
C HIS A 79 0.40 -3.48 -0.09
N VAL A 80 -0.39 -2.44 -0.33
CA VAL A 80 0.10 -1.11 -0.72
C VAL A 80 -0.02 -0.21 0.49
N VAL A 81 1.11 0.19 1.06
CA VAL A 81 1.20 0.90 2.33
C VAL A 81 1.35 2.40 2.10
N HIS A 82 0.52 3.17 2.78
CA HIS A 82 0.54 4.63 2.76
C HIS A 82 0.65 5.19 4.18
N PHE A 83 1.24 6.37 4.31
CA PHE A 83 1.28 7.09 5.59
C PHE A 83 0.60 8.45 5.48
N LYS A 84 -0.02 8.89 6.58
CA LYS A 84 -0.77 10.15 6.64
C LYS A 84 0.18 11.31 6.38
N SER A 85 -0.15 12.14 5.40
CA SER A 85 0.74 13.22 4.92
C SER A 85 1.13 14.21 6.03
N SER A 86 0.23 14.47 6.98
CA SER A 86 0.46 15.36 8.12
C SER A 86 1.64 14.99 9.01
N TYR A 87 2.03 13.71 9.05
CA TYR A 87 3.17 13.23 9.84
C TYR A 87 4.51 13.35 9.12
N LYS A 88 4.52 13.75 7.84
CA LYS A 88 5.71 14.02 6.99
C LYS A 88 6.58 12.80 6.66
N THR A 89 6.74 11.85 7.57
CA THR A 89 7.51 10.62 7.37
C THR A 89 6.71 9.40 7.82
N GLN A 90 7.00 8.24 7.22
CA GLN A 90 6.43 6.97 7.65
C GLN A 90 6.82 6.64 9.09
N GLU A 91 8.06 6.93 9.50
CA GLU A 91 8.55 6.63 10.86
C GLU A 91 7.80 7.39 11.93
N SER A 92 7.42 8.64 11.66
CA SER A 92 6.56 9.43 12.54
C SER A 92 5.14 8.91 12.53
N ALA A 93 4.59 8.61 11.35
CA ALA A 93 3.22 8.11 11.21
C ALA A 93 3.01 6.74 11.89
N LEU A 94 4.00 5.84 11.85
CA LEU A 94 3.94 4.52 12.48
C LEU A 94 3.72 4.55 14.00
N ARG A 95 3.96 5.70 14.65
CA ARG A 95 3.76 5.88 16.09
C ARG A 95 2.34 6.26 16.45
N GLU A 96 1.50 6.52 15.45
CA GLU A 96 0.18 7.11 15.59
C GLU A 96 -0.89 6.14 15.08
N LYS A 97 -2.01 6.05 15.79
CA LYS A 97 -3.06 5.05 15.52
C LYS A 97 -3.71 5.20 14.15
N ASP A 98 -3.75 6.41 13.61
CA ASP A 98 -4.31 6.75 12.30
C ASP A 98 -3.21 7.06 11.28
N GLY A 99 -1.94 6.75 11.58
CA GLY A 99 -0.83 7.17 10.75
C GLY A 99 -0.62 6.33 9.49
N ILE A 100 -1.08 5.09 9.46
CA ILE A 100 -0.89 4.17 8.32
C ILE A 100 -2.24 3.67 7.82
N ILE A 101 -2.36 3.55 6.51
CA ILE A 101 -3.39 2.73 5.87
C ILE A 101 -2.75 1.79 4.85
N THR A 102 -3.36 0.63 4.69
CA THR A 102 -2.92 -0.39 3.74
C THR A 102 -4.08 -0.72 2.81
N MET A 103 -3.87 -0.53 1.51
CA MET A 103 -4.78 -1.07 0.50
C MET A 103 -4.38 -2.51 0.18
N VAL A 104 -5.36 -3.41 0.22
CA VAL A 104 -5.16 -4.85 0.00
C VAL A 104 -5.74 -5.23 -1.36
N TYR A 105 -4.96 -5.94 -2.17
CA TYR A 105 -5.38 -6.47 -3.47
C TYR A 105 -5.16 -7.98 -3.51
N PHE A 106 -6.23 -8.73 -3.82
CA PHE A 106 -6.15 -10.18 -4.04
C PHE A 106 -5.84 -10.48 -5.51
N PHE A 107 -5.11 -11.56 -5.76
CA PHE A 107 -4.79 -12.07 -7.10
C PHE A 107 -5.43 -13.44 -7.28
N GLN A 108 -5.84 -13.78 -8.50
CA GLN A 108 -6.44 -15.06 -8.88
C GLN A 108 -6.03 -15.45 -10.30
#